data_AF-A0A7V4ID28-F1
#
_entry.id   AF-A0A7V4ID28-F1
#
_cell.length_a   1.000
_cell.length_b   1.000
_cell.length_c   1.000
_cell.angle_alpha   90.00
_cell.angle_beta   90.00
_cell.angle_gamma   90.00
#
_symmetry.space_group_name_H-M   'P 1'
#
loop_
_entity.id
_entity.type
_entity.pdbx_description
1 polymer ?
#
loop_
_entity_poly.entity_id
_entity_poly.type
_entity_poly.pdbx_seq_one_letter_code
_entity_poly.pdbx_strand_id
1 'polypeptide(L)'
;MKVCFLVGSGISRPAGLPSVHEITKQVLSPKEFFLSSDGVYRRVEAVQPSPLLVQTQTPEMERIEQFLRWLKGLAELRYAADAGRWVNYEDLAYLAAQIRDDSHDQYENPAIGPLICCGLNSLPGLCSAGKLGELAGQAEDYIADVVAEMLARQPTQSEHLDIFREAASDHRLEEVNLFSLNHDRLLENFLKSKGAAVVDGFDEENNLGIRKWNPALFDCWRTHAITPTVRLFKLHGSIDWRRFRPREAQGGDLASNPWHEEYVGIRSNPALANARDAQGRAHEELDRALFLAGTFNKMLDYLNHVFLELHYRFHRALAHTTRLVVCGYGFGDKGINNRIADWMGFSAGQGKRKMILIEPRSLDEVRRSSRGVIGGRLMIWKDEGSFVHLQFPIGSPDLTWERLSRELLGD
;
A
#
# COMPACT_ATOMS: atom_id res chain seq x y z
N MET A 1 -18.05 -13.66 -18.27
CA MET A 1 -17.69 -12.22 -18.12
C MET A 1 -16.42 -12.06 -17.29
N LYS A 2 -15.53 -11.12 -17.62
CA LYS A 2 -14.38 -10.76 -16.76
C LYS A 2 -14.74 -9.55 -15.89
N VAL A 3 -14.27 -9.54 -14.63
CA VAL A 3 -14.48 -8.41 -13.72
C VAL A 3 -13.20 -8.06 -12.98
N CYS A 4 -12.98 -6.76 -12.78
CA CYS A 4 -11.94 -6.25 -11.89
C CYS A 4 -12.59 -5.62 -10.66
N PHE A 5 -12.04 -5.89 -9.49
CA PHE A 5 -12.31 -5.15 -8.27
C PHE A 5 -11.10 -4.29 -7.96
N LEU A 6 -11.32 -3.02 -7.62
CA LEU A 6 -10.32 -2.13 -7.07
C LEU A 6 -10.73 -1.77 -5.65
N VAL A 7 -9.92 -2.20 -4.68
CA VAL A 7 -10.21 -2.00 -3.26
C VAL A 7 -9.19 -1.07 -2.61
N GLY A 8 -9.69 -0.19 -1.75
CA GLY A 8 -8.88 0.73 -0.93
C GLY A 8 -9.11 0.52 0.57
N SER A 9 -8.42 1.32 1.39
CA SER A 9 -8.32 1.09 2.84
C SER A 9 -9.66 1.17 3.58
N GLY A 10 -10.70 1.71 2.95
CA GLY A 10 -12.06 1.69 3.46
C GLY A 10 -12.61 0.28 3.71
N ILE A 11 -12.15 -0.75 2.99
CA ILE A 11 -12.59 -2.14 3.23
C ILE A 11 -12.04 -2.73 4.53
N SER A 12 -10.99 -2.13 5.09
CA SER A 12 -10.32 -2.60 6.30
C SER A 12 -10.98 -2.06 7.57
N ARG A 13 -11.78 -0.99 7.46
CA ARG A 13 -12.41 -0.33 8.61
C ARG A 13 -13.40 -1.21 9.39
N PRO A 14 -14.31 -1.97 8.76
CA PRO A 14 -15.22 -2.84 9.51
C PRO A 14 -14.49 -3.94 10.28
N ALA A 15 -13.28 -4.33 9.83
CA ALA A 15 -12.41 -5.30 10.51
C ALA A 15 -11.65 -4.71 11.72
N GLY A 16 -11.88 -3.45 12.08
CA GLY A 16 -11.20 -2.78 13.19
C GLY A 16 -9.75 -2.38 12.90
N LEU A 17 -9.31 -2.44 11.63
CA LEU A 17 -7.99 -1.93 11.26
C LEU A 17 -7.97 -0.40 11.27
N PRO A 18 -6.82 0.21 11.63
CA PRO A 18 -6.74 1.64 11.86
C PRO A 18 -6.94 2.43 10.58
N SER A 19 -7.68 3.53 10.69
CA SER A 19 -7.83 4.51 9.63
C SER A 19 -6.54 5.31 9.43
N VAL A 20 -6.43 5.95 8.26
CA VAL A 20 -5.34 6.91 7.95
C VAL A 20 -5.22 7.98 9.06
N HIS A 21 -6.34 8.39 9.66
CA HIS A 21 -6.34 9.40 10.73
C HIS A 21 -5.68 8.88 12.00
N GLU A 22 -6.03 7.65 12.42
CA GLU A 22 -5.44 7.00 13.58
C GLU A 22 -3.94 6.74 13.38
N ILE A 23 -3.54 6.29 12.19
CA ILE A 23 -2.13 6.11 11.83
C ILE A 23 -1.38 7.45 11.89
N THR A 24 -1.96 8.51 11.32
CA THR A 24 -1.35 9.84 11.35
C THR A 24 -1.17 10.35 12.77
N LYS A 25 -2.17 10.16 13.64
CA LYS A 25 -2.08 10.53 15.04
C LYS A 25 -0.91 9.80 15.73
N GLN A 26 -0.75 8.51 15.45
CA GLN A 26 0.35 7.72 16.03
C GLN A 26 1.72 8.17 15.52
N VAL A 27 1.84 8.45 14.23
CA VAL A 27 3.06 9.01 13.61
C VAL A 27 3.47 10.34 14.24
N LEU A 28 2.51 11.13 14.73
CA LEU A 28 2.79 12.39 15.42
C LEU A 28 3.09 12.23 16.91
N SER A 29 3.27 10.99 17.39
CA SER A 29 3.68 10.64 18.76
C SER A 29 4.96 9.78 18.83
N PRO A 30 6.13 10.21 18.30
CA PRO A 30 7.38 9.42 18.35
C PRO A 30 7.84 9.01 19.75
N LYS A 31 7.50 9.78 20.78
CA LYS A 31 7.84 9.48 22.19
C LYS A 31 7.28 8.16 22.72
N GLU A 32 6.27 7.60 22.05
CA GLU A 32 5.70 6.28 22.40
C GLU A 32 6.52 5.12 21.81
N PHE A 33 7.59 5.42 21.06
CA PHE A 33 8.43 4.45 20.36
C PHE A 33 9.90 4.58 20.78
N PHE A 34 10.66 3.54 20.46
CA PHE A 34 12.11 3.52 20.53
C PHE A 34 12.67 2.75 19.34
N LEU A 35 13.91 3.05 18.94
CA LEU A 35 14.66 2.31 17.94
C LEU A 35 15.26 1.05 18.56
N SER A 36 14.77 -0.11 18.12
CA SER A 36 15.28 -1.41 18.53
C SER A 36 16.63 -1.71 17.88
N SER A 37 17.37 -2.69 18.42
CA SER A 37 18.71 -3.07 17.94
C SER A 37 18.75 -3.62 16.51
N ASP A 38 17.60 -4.06 16.00
CA ASP A 38 17.39 -4.47 14.62
C ASP A 38 17.10 -3.30 13.66
N GLY A 39 17.17 -2.05 14.14
CA GLY A 39 16.95 -0.84 13.35
C GLY A 39 15.48 -0.51 13.10
N VAL A 40 14.55 -1.19 13.78
CA VAL A 40 13.11 -0.99 13.62
C VAL A 40 12.55 -0.19 14.79
N TYR A 41 11.69 0.80 14.52
CA TYR A 41 10.98 1.53 15.57
C TYR A 41 9.84 0.69 16.15
N ARG A 42 9.80 0.54 17.48
CA ARG A 42 8.81 -0.28 18.18
C ARG A 42 8.15 0.47 19.31
N ARG A 43 6.87 0.22 19.54
CA ARG A 43 6.13 0.82 20.65
C ARG A 43 6.71 0.37 22.00
N VAL A 44 6.99 1.34 22.88
CA VAL A 44 7.56 1.09 24.22
C VAL A 44 6.65 0.16 25.03
N GLU A 45 5.34 0.37 24.98
CA GLU A 45 4.36 -0.46 25.70
C GLU A 45 4.39 -1.93 25.26
N ALA A 46 4.62 -2.19 23.97
CA ALA A 46 4.56 -3.53 23.39
C ALA A 46 5.79 -4.37 23.73
N VAL A 47 6.97 -3.74 23.82
CA VAL A 47 8.26 -4.45 24.02
C VAL A 47 8.78 -4.31 25.45
N GLN A 48 8.31 -3.31 26.20
CA GLN A 48 8.78 -2.98 27.56
C GLN A 48 10.31 -2.94 27.67
N PRO A 49 11.00 -2.12 26.86
CA PRO A 49 12.46 -2.01 26.91
C PRO A 49 12.94 -1.47 28.26
N SER A 50 14.24 -1.62 28.54
CA SER A 50 14.86 -1.03 29.73
C SER A 50 14.59 0.49 29.79
N PRO A 51 14.17 1.05 30.93
CA PRO A 51 13.93 2.49 31.08
C PRO A 51 15.14 3.34 30.69
N LEU A 52 16.36 2.84 30.92
CA LEU A 52 17.60 3.51 30.52
C LEU A 52 17.70 3.67 29.00
N LEU A 53 17.32 2.64 28.23
CA LEU A 53 17.34 2.70 26.76
C LEU A 53 16.37 3.78 26.26
N VAL A 54 15.14 3.79 26.78
CA VAL A 54 14.12 4.80 26.42
C VAL A 54 14.63 6.19 26.76
N GLN A 55 15.21 6.38 27.94
CA GLN A 55 15.76 7.67 28.35
C GLN A 55 16.89 8.13 27.43
N THR A 56 17.79 7.23 27.02
CA THR A 56 18.89 7.57 26.11
C THR A 56 18.45 7.97 24.71
N GLN A 57 17.33 7.42 24.21
CA GLN A 57 16.80 7.72 22.88
C GLN A 57 15.75 8.84 22.87
N THR A 58 15.30 9.29 24.04
CA THR A 58 14.28 10.35 24.16
C THR A 58 14.63 11.61 23.35
N PRO A 59 15.88 12.13 23.38
CA PRO A 59 16.24 13.31 22.59
C PRO A 59 16.09 13.09 21.07
N GLU A 60 16.37 11.89 20.58
CA GLU A 60 16.21 11.56 19.16
C GLU A 60 14.73 11.51 18.77
N MET A 61 13.88 10.89 19.60
CA MET A 61 12.44 10.86 19.35
C MET A 61 11.83 12.27 19.36
N GLU A 62 12.33 13.15 20.23
CA GLU A 62 11.95 14.57 20.25
C GLU A 62 12.36 15.33 18.98
N ARG A 63 13.50 14.98 18.38
CA ARG A 63 13.93 15.56 17.10
C ARG A 63 13.00 15.14 15.96
N ILE A 64 12.67 13.85 15.88
CA ILE A 64 11.72 13.33 14.89
C ILE A 64 10.34 13.99 15.08
N GLU A 65 9.86 14.11 16.32
CA GLU A 65 8.57 14.74 16.60
C GLU A 65 8.53 16.20 16.13
N GLN A 66 9.55 16.99 16.46
CA GLN A 66 9.63 18.40 16.05
C GLN A 66 9.69 18.54 14.53
N PHE A 67 10.45 17.67 13.86
CA PHE A 67 10.52 17.65 12.40
C PHE A 67 9.18 17.29 11.74
N LEU A 68 8.50 16.24 12.21
CA LEU A 68 7.19 15.85 11.68
C LEU A 68 6.12 16.92 11.92
N ARG A 69 6.14 17.60 13.07
CA ARG A 69 5.25 18.73 13.35
C ARG A 69 5.52 19.92 12.45
N TRP A 70 6.79 20.20 12.13
CA TRP A 70 7.17 21.24 11.17
C TRP A 70 6.67 20.90 9.75
N LEU A 71 6.91 19.68 9.27
CA LEU A 71 6.38 19.21 7.99
C LEU A 71 4.86 19.31 7.93
N LYS A 72 4.18 18.92 9.00
CA LYS A 72 2.72 19.04 9.12
C LYS A 72 2.27 20.48 8.97
N GLY A 73 2.91 21.42 9.67
CA GLY A 73 2.57 22.85 9.57
C GLY A 73 2.70 23.39 8.15
N LEU A 74 3.77 23.01 7.43
CA LEU A 74 3.96 23.38 6.02
C LEU A 74 2.87 22.82 5.11
N ALA A 75 2.51 21.54 5.28
CA ALA A 75 1.46 20.91 4.50
C ALA A 75 0.08 21.53 4.79
N GLU A 76 -0.21 21.86 6.06
CA GLU A 76 -1.46 22.51 6.46
C GLU A 76 -1.60 23.90 5.84
N LEU A 77 -0.53 24.70 5.80
CA LEU A 77 -0.53 25.99 5.12
C LEU A 77 -0.88 25.85 3.63
N ARG A 78 -0.35 24.82 2.97
CA ARG A 78 -0.65 24.56 1.55
C ARG A 78 -2.08 24.10 1.32
N TYR A 79 -2.66 23.34 2.25
CA TYR A 79 -4.01 22.78 2.13
C TYR A 79 -5.09 23.62 2.79
N ALA A 80 -4.75 24.72 3.46
CA ALA A 80 -5.71 25.63 4.09
C ALA A 80 -6.80 26.15 3.13
N ALA A 81 -6.49 26.23 1.82
CA ALA A 81 -7.44 26.61 0.78
C ALA A 81 -8.36 25.47 0.31
N ASP A 82 -8.00 24.21 0.57
CA ASP A 82 -8.72 23.02 0.10
C ASP A 82 -9.68 22.53 1.21
N ALA A 83 -10.93 23.02 1.18
CA ALA A 83 -11.94 22.65 2.18
C ALA A 83 -12.10 21.12 2.32
N GLY A 84 -11.84 20.60 3.52
CA GLY A 84 -12.00 19.18 3.86
C GLY A 84 -10.77 18.29 3.61
N ARG A 85 -9.65 18.82 3.11
CA ARG A 85 -8.38 18.10 3.08
C ARG A 85 -7.60 18.33 4.37
N TRP A 86 -7.19 17.25 5.02
CA TRP A 86 -6.31 17.29 6.19
C TRP A 86 -4.99 16.58 5.87
N VAL A 87 -3.92 17.00 6.56
CA VAL A 87 -2.58 16.44 6.40
C VAL A 87 -2.50 15.08 7.07
N ASN A 88 -2.07 14.07 6.33
CA ASN A 88 -1.91 12.71 6.83
C ASN A 88 -0.47 12.21 6.75
N TYR A 89 -0.22 11.01 7.28
CA TYR A 89 1.12 10.41 7.28
C TYR A 89 1.73 10.23 5.88
N GLU A 90 0.92 10.07 4.83
CA GLU A 90 1.42 10.01 3.45
C GLU A 90 1.93 11.38 2.99
N ASP A 91 1.26 12.47 3.36
CA ASP A 91 1.77 13.82 3.05
C ASP A 91 3.10 14.06 3.80
N LEU A 92 3.23 13.58 5.04
CA LEU A 92 4.47 13.68 5.83
C LEU A 92 5.60 12.84 5.26
N ALA A 93 5.33 11.57 4.92
CA ALA A 93 6.29 10.68 4.28
C ALA A 93 6.78 11.26 2.95
N TYR A 94 5.87 11.83 2.16
CA TYR A 94 6.21 12.48 0.89
C TYR A 94 7.17 13.66 1.09
N LEU A 95 6.88 14.56 2.04
CA LEU A 95 7.75 15.70 2.29
C LEU A 95 9.11 15.30 2.87
N ALA A 96 9.14 14.30 3.75
CA ALA A 96 10.40 13.74 4.26
C ALA A 96 11.24 13.14 3.13
N ALA A 97 10.63 12.31 2.27
CA ALA A 97 11.30 11.71 1.12
C ALA A 97 11.90 12.79 0.18
N GLN A 98 11.17 13.86 -0.12
CA GLN A 98 11.69 14.96 -0.96
C GLN A 98 12.95 15.61 -0.38
N ILE A 99 13.01 15.83 0.94
CA ILE A 99 14.18 16.41 1.60
C ILE A 99 15.35 15.43 1.61
N ARG A 100 15.07 14.14 1.88
CA ARG A 100 16.07 13.07 1.89
C ARG A 100 16.68 12.87 0.50
N ASP A 101 15.84 12.75 -0.53
CA ASP A 101 16.26 12.43 -1.89
C ASP A 101 17.10 13.55 -2.52
N ASP A 102 16.76 14.82 -2.23
CA ASP A 102 17.56 15.99 -2.61
C ASP A 102 18.92 15.99 -1.89
N SER A 103 18.97 15.55 -0.63
CA SER A 103 20.23 15.47 0.14
C SER A 103 21.16 14.33 -0.32
N HIS A 104 20.66 13.35 -1.07
CA HIS A 104 21.41 12.20 -1.58
C HIS A 104 21.64 12.24 -3.10
N ASP A 105 21.36 13.38 -3.74
CA ASP A 105 21.44 13.57 -5.20
C ASP A 105 20.68 12.46 -6.00
N GLN A 106 19.63 11.88 -5.40
CA GLN A 106 18.84 10.82 -6.05
C GLN A 106 17.83 11.41 -7.03
N TYR A 107 17.19 12.51 -6.63
CA TYR A 107 16.24 13.27 -7.45
C TYR A 107 16.44 14.76 -7.22
N GLU A 108 17.05 15.43 -8.20
CA GLU A 108 17.25 16.88 -8.14
C GLU A 108 15.91 17.61 -8.35
N ASN A 109 15.47 18.37 -7.36
CA ASN A 109 14.32 19.26 -7.49
C ASN A 109 14.71 20.65 -6.98
N PRO A 110 15.02 21.62 -7.87
CA PRO A 110 15.53 22.93 -7.45
C PRO A 110 14.55 23.73 -6.58
N ALA A 111 13.27 23.37 -6.58
CA ALA A 111 12.28 23.98 -5.69
C ALA A 111 12.40 23.50 -4.22
N ILE A 112 13.15 22.44 -3.94
CA ILE A 112 13.39 21.91 -2.59
C ILE A 112 14.46 22.71 -1.84
N GLY A 113 15.41 23.35 -2.54
CA GLY A 113 16.43 24.20 -1.91
C GLY A 113 15.85 25.25 -0.94
N PRO A 114 14.87 26.07 -1.35
CA PRO A 114 14.19 27.00 -0.44
C PRO A 114 13.52 26.34 0.76
N LEU A 115 12.93 25.14 0.59
CA LEU A 115 12.31 24.37 1.66
C LEU A 115 13.37 23.89 2.67
N ILE A 116 14.51 23.38 2.20
CA ILE A 116 15.64 22.97 3.04
C ILE A 116 16.18 24.17 3.84
N CYS A 117 16.40 25.30 3.18
CA CYS A 117 16.81 26.55 3.85
C CYS A 117 15.81 26.99 4.92
N CYS A 118 14.51 26.90 4.64
CA CYS A 118 13.45 27.18 5.61
C CYS A 118 13.52 26.23 6.81
N GLY A 119 13.74 24.93 6.58
CA GLY A 119 13.90 23.93 7.62
C GLY A 119 15.10 24.20 8.53
N LEU A 120 16.26 24.48 7.95
CA LEU A 120 17.48 24.81 8.70
C LEU A 120 17.30 26.04 9.60
N ASN A 121 16.53 27.04 9.15
CA ASN A 121 16.23 28.24 9.94
C ASN A 121 15.13 28.03 10.98
N SER A 122 14.14 27.18 10.69
CA SER A 122 12.96 26.94 11.55
C SER A 122 13.21 25.92 12.64
N LEU A 123 14.26 25.09 12.48
CA LEU A 123 14.63 24.01 13.38
C LEU A 123 16.04 24.23 13.96
N PRO A 124 16.34 25.41 14.56
CA PRO A 124 17.68 25.70 15.06
C PRO A 124 18.05 24.75 16.19
N GLY A 125 19.23 24.15 16.12
CA GLY A 125 19.72 23.18 17.11
C GLY A 125 19.27 21.74 16.89
N LEU A 126 18.33 21.49 15.97
CA LEU A 126 17.92 20.13 15.59
C LEU A 126 18.84 19.52 14.53
N CYS A 127 19.37 20.32 13.59
CA CYS A 127 20.24 19.89 12.49
C CYS A 127 21.16 21.02 11.97
N SER A 128 22.34 20.68 11.44
CA SER A 128 23.10 21.50 10.49
C SER A 128 22.74 21.12 9.04
N ALA A 129 23.20 21.87 8.03
CA ALA A 129 23.14 21.41 6.63
C ALA A 129 23.77 19.99 6.51
N GLY A 130 23.14 19.10 5.74
CA GLY A 130 23.46 17.65 5.68
C GLY A 130 22.73 16.78 6.71
N LYS A 131 22.58 17.25 7.95
CA LYS A 131 21.84 16.50 9.01
C LYS A 131 20.32 16.51 8.83
N LEU A 132 19.79 17.46 8.05
CA LEU A 132 18.35 17.52 7.75
C LEU A 132 17.91 16.35 6.86
N GLY A 133 18.74 15.96 5.88
CA GLY A 133 18.50 14.78 5.05
C GLY A 133 18.52 13.48 5.86
N GLU A 134 19.48 13.34 6.78
CA GLU A 134 19.51 12.22 7.74
C GLU A 134 18.25 12.17 8.60
N LEU A 135 17.84 13.30 9.19
CA LEU A 135 16.61 13.38 10.00
C LEU A 135 15.35 13.07 9.17
N ALA A 136 15.32 13.50 7.91
CA ALA A 136 14.24 13.17 6.99
C ALA A 136 14.19 11.67 6.68
N GLY A 137 15.34 11.03 6.48
CA GLY A 137 15.45 9.57 6.34
C GLY A 137 14.98 8.83 7.60
N GLN A 138 15.41 9.26 8.78
CA GLN A 138 14.95 8.71 10.06
C GLN A 138 13.43 8.87 10.24
N ALA A 139 12.86 10.00 9.83
CA ALA A 139 11.43 10.25 9.91
C ALA A 139 10.64 9.35 8.95
N GLU A 140 11.14 9.11 7.73
CA GLU A 140 10.53 8.18 6.77
C GLU A 140 10.56 6.74 7.29
N ASP A 141 11.71 6.31 7.79
CA ASP A 141 11.90 5.01 8.43
C ASP A 141 10.94 4.80 9.61
N TYR A 142 10.84 5.82 10.48
CA TYR A 142 9.90 5.84 11.60
C TYR A 142 8.45 5.75 11.13
N ILE A 143 8.05 6.53 10.11
CA ILE A 143 6.69 6.45 9.56
C ILE A 143 6.40 5.05 9.02
N ALA A 144 7.33 4.47 8.26
CA ALA A 144 7.18 3.15 7.68
C ALA A 144 6.96 2.07 8.75
N ASP A 145 7.75 2.10 9.83
CA ASP A 145 7.67 1.16 10.94
C ASP A 145 6.38 1.32 11.75
N VAL A 146 5.94 2.56 12.02
CA VAL A 146 4.65 2.82 12.69
C VAL A 146 3.48 2.30 11.84
N VAL A 147 3.48 2.58 10.54
CA VAL A 147 2.44 2.09 9.62
C VAL A 147 2.41 0.57 9.61
N ALA A 148 3.57 -0.07 9.48
CA ALA A 148 3.69 -1.53 9.47
C ALA A 148 3.19 -2.15 10.79
N GLU A 149 3.61 -1.62 11.95
CA GLU A 149 3.15 -2.09 13.27
C GLU A 149 1.63 -1.95 13.42
N MET A 150 1.07 -0.81 13.03
CA MET A 150 -0.36 -0.54 13.17
C MET A 150 -1.23 -1.39 12.25
N LEU A 151 -0.78 -1.66 11.03
CA LEU A 151 -1.49 -2.50 10.07
C LEU A 151 -1.29 -4.00 10.29
N ALA A 152 -0.31 -4.40 11.10
CA ALA A 152 -0.08 -5.79 11.50
C ALA A 152 -1.08 -6.32 12.54
N ARG A 153 -1.97 -5.46 13.06
CA ARG A 153 -3.01 -5.84 14.03
C ARG A 153 -3.94 -6.91 13.47
N GLN A 154 -4.36 -7.83 14.34
CA GLN A 154 -5.34 -8.84 13.96
C GLN A 154 -6.71 -8.19 13.75
N PRO A 155 -7.43 -8.56 12.66
CA PRO A 155 -8.77 -8.06 12.43
C PRO A 155 -9.74 -8.63 13.48
N THR A 156 -10.73 -7.82 13.87
CA THR A 156 -11.79 -8.24 14.80
C THR A 156 -12.87 -9.08 14.14
N GLN A 157 -13.08 -8.90 12.82
CA GLN A 157 -14.08 -9.57 12.01
C GLN A 157 -13.70 -9.50 10.52
N SER A 158 -14.34 -10.30 9.67
CA SER A 158 -14.05 -10.31 8.21
C SER A 158 -15.22 -10.69 7.30
N GLU A 159 -16.42 -10.82 7.87
CA GLU A 159 -17.64 -11.29 7.22
C GLU A 159 -18.08 -10.37 6.08
N HIS A 160 -17.82 -9.06 6.19
CA HIS A 160 -18.12 -8.09 5.14
C HIS A 160 -17.35 -8.32 3.83
N LEU A 161 -16.31 -9.17 3.86
CA LEU A 161 -15.51 -9.54 2.68
C LEU A 161 -16.06 -10.76 1.94
N ASP A 162 -17.12 -11.42 2.46
CA ASP A 162 -17.74 -12.60 1.82
C ASP A 162 -18.19 -12.33 0.38
N ILE A 163 -18.50 -11.07 0.04
CA ILE A 163 -18.81 -10.65 -1.34
C ILE A 163 -17.69 -10.95 -2.34
N PHE A 164 -16.41 -10.89 -1.93
CA PHE A 164 -15.27 -11.19 -2.80
C PHE A 164 -15.10 -12.70 -2.99
N ARG A 165 -15.35 -13.49 -1.95
CA ARG A 165 -15.39 -14.96 -2.03
C ARG A 165 -16.53 -15.41 -2.93
N GLU A 166 -17.70 -14.84 -2.77
CA GLU A 166 -18.89 -15.15 -3.59
C GLU A 166 -18.65 -14.80 -5.06
N ALA A 167 -18.04 -13.64 -5.34
CA ALA A 167 -17.62 -13.29 -6.68
C ALA A 167 -16.67 -14.32 -7.29
N ALA A 168 -15.66 -14.78 -6.53
CA ALA A 168 -14.71 -15.78 -6.99
C ALA A 168 -15.35 -17.13 -7.34
N SER A 169 -16.42 -17.49 -6.62
CA SER A 169 -17.16 -18.74 -6.81
C SER A 169 -18.26 -18.66 -7.87
N ASP A 170 -18.56 -17.47 -8.41
CA ASP A 170 -19.63 -17.28 -9.37
C ASP A 170 -19.22 -17.73 -10.78
N HIS A 171 -19.75 -18.87 -11.23
CA HIS A 171 -19.44 -19.46 -12.54
C HIS A 171 -19.86 -18.60 -13.75
N ARG A 172 -20.68 -17.55 -13.55
CA ARG A 172 -20.99 -16.57 -14.61
C ARG A 172 -19.79 -15.68 -14.91
N LEU A 173 -18.84 -15.60 -13.97
CA LEU A 173 -17.60 -14.88 -14.11
C LEU A 173 -16.49 -15.82 -14.59
N GLU A 174 -15.90 -15.47 -15.72
CA GLU A 174 -14.76 -16.21 -16.27
C GLU A 174 -13.48 -15.90 -15.50
N GLU A 175 -13.37 -14.69 -14.96
CA GLU A 175 -12.16 -14.17 -14.34
C GLU A 175 -12.50 -13.07 -13.33
N VAL A 176 -11.96 -13.21 -12.12
CA VAL A 176 -12.05 -12.24 -11.03
C VAL A 176 -10.65 -11.78 -10.65
N ASN A 177 -10.35 -10.52 -10.95
CA ASN A 177 -9.10 -9.88 -10.53
C ASN A 177 -9.38 -8.92 -9.37
N LEU A 178 -8.71 -9.11 -8.23
CA LEU A 178 -8.75 -8.22 -7.09
C LEU A 178 -7.48 -7.36 -7.07
N PHE A 179 -7.62 -6.06 -7.31
CA PHE A 179 -6.56 -5.08 -7.17
C PHE A 179 -6.73 -4.34 -5.84
N SER A 180 -5.74 -4.44 -4.96
CA SER A 180 -5.74 -3.79 -3.66
C SER A 180 -4.69 -2.68 -3.61
N LEU A 181 -5.09 -1.53 -3.07
CA LEU A 181 -4.22 -0.42 -2.71
C LEU A 181 -3.79 -0.50 -1.23
N ASN A 182 -4.22 -1.53 -0.51
CA ASN A 182 -3.98 -1.65 0.92
C ASN A 182 -2.67 -2.36 1.20
N HIS A 183 -1.92 -1.84 2.17
CA HIS A 183 -0.71 -2.49 2.67
C HIS A 183 -0.98 -3.57 3.72
N ASP A 184 -2.14 -3.53 4.39
CA ASP A 184 -2.54 -4.51 5.41
C ASP A 184 -2.71 -5.92 4.83
N ARG A 185 -2.86 -6.93 5.70
CA ARG A 185 -2.96 -8.34 5.27
C ARG A 185 -4.39 -8.92 5.27
N LEU A 186 -5.40 -8.06 5.33
CA LEU A 186 -6.77 -8.49 5.62
C LEU A 186 -7.33 -9.41 4.53
N LEU A 187 -7.23 -8.99 3.27
CA LEU A 187 -7.88 -9.67 2.16
C LEU A 187 -7.26 -11.03 1.86
N GLU A 188 -5.93 -11.13 1.88
CA GLU A 188 -5.21 -12.40 1.66
C GLU A 188 -5.49 -13.40 2.79
N ASN A 189 -5.50 -12.96 4.05
CA ASN A 189 -5.77 -13.84 5.19
C ASN A 189 -7.22 -14.30 5.18
N PHE A 190 -8.15 -13.42 4.83
CA PHE A 190 -9.55 -13.75 4.65
C PHE A 190 -9.76 -14.80 3.55
N LEU A 191 -9.21 -14.58 2.35
CA LEU A 191 -9.39 -15.52 1.24
C LEU A 191 -8.78 -16.90 1.56
N LYS A 192 -7.59 -16.92 2.18
CA LYS A 192 -6.95 -18.16 2.64
C LYS A 192 -7.79 -18.87 3.70
N SER A 193 -8.34 -18.15 4.69
CA SER A 193 -9.15 -18.75 5.76
C SER A 193 -10.48 -19.33 5.26
N LYS A 194 -10.99 -18.82 4.13
CA LYS A 194 -12.18 -19.36 3.43
C LYS A 194 -11.84 -20.47 2.42
N GLY A 195 -10.58 -20.90 2.34
CA GLY A 195 -10.15 -21.98 1.44
C GLY A 195 -10.13 -21.60 -0.05
N ALA A 196 -10.13 -20.30 -0.38
CA ALA A 196 -9.97 -19.85 -1.77
C ALA A 196 -8.51 -20.02 -2.22
N ALA A 197 -8.30 -20.51 -3.44
CA ALA A 197 -6.96 -20.51 -4.04
C ALA A 197 -6.61 -19.07 -4.42
N VAL A 198 -5.51 -18.54 -3.89
CA VAL A 198 -5.07 -17.16 -4.15
C VAL A 198 -3.76 -17.18 -4.93
N VAL A 199 -3.76 -16.54 -6.09
CA VAL A 199 -2.56 -16.23 -6.87
C VAL A 199 -2.20 -14.78 -6.56
N ASP A 200 -1.18 -14.58 -5.73
CA ASP A 200 -0.70 -13.27 -5.28
C ASP A 200 0.65 -12.85 -5.89
N GLY A 201 1.18 -13.66 -6.82
CA GLY A 201 2.47 -13.43 -7.47
C GLY A 201 3.67 -13.90 -6.67
N PHE A 202 3.48 -14.70 -5.61
CA PHE A 202 4.56 -15.32 -4.86
C PHE A 202 4.49 -16.85 -4.91
N ASP A 203 5.65 -17.48 -5.12
CA ASP A 203 5.79 -18.94 -5.12
C ASP A 203 5.32 -19.58 -3.80
N GLU A 204 5.25 -20.91 -3.80
CA GLU A 204 5.13 -21.67 -2.56
C GLU A 204 6.35 -21.42 -1.65
N GLU A 205 6.19 -21.76 -0.37
CA GLU A 205 7.26 -21.63 0.61
C GLU A 205 8.45 -22.51 0.21
N ASN A 206 9.63 -21.90 0.05
CA ASN A 206 10.86 -22.64 -0.19
C ASN A 206 11.48 -23.16 1.12
N ASN A 207 12.61 -23.86 1.00
CA ASN A 207 13.37 -24.39 2.15
C ASN A 207 13.93 -23.32 3.11
N LEU A 208 13.81 -22.03 2.79
CA LEU A 208 14.20 -20.89 3.63
C LEU A 208 13.00 -20.28 4.38
N GLY A 209 11.79 -20.84 4.22
CA GLY A 209 10.58 -20.24 4.76
C GLY A 209 10.15 -18.97 4.02
N ILE A 210 10.55 -18.82 2.75
CA ILE A 210 10.33 -17.62 1.95
C ILE A 210 9.52 -17.99 0.70
N ARG A 211 8.46 -17.22 0.44
CA ARG A 211 7.74 -17.22 -0.83
C ARG A 211 8.35 -16.15 -1.72
N LYS A 212 9.01 -16.53 -2.81
CA LYS A 212 9.71 -15.61 -3.73
C LYS A 212 8.75 -14.98 -4.72
N TRP A 213 8.92 -13.69 -5.04
CA TRP A 213 8.15 -13.03 -6.09
C TRP A 213 8.38 -13.71 -7.43
N ASN A 214 7.28 -14.15 -8.05
CA ASN A 214 7.23 -14.81 -9.34
C ASN A 214 5.97 -14.35 -10.09
N PRO A 215 6.08 -13.34 -10.97
CA PRO A 215 4.92 -12.81 -11.67
C PRO A 215 4.34 -13.76 -12.71
N ALA A 216 5.10 -14.77 -13.16
CA ALA A 216 4.60 -15.76 -14.12
C ALA A 216 3.44 -16.60 -13.57
N LEU A 217 3.29 -16.69 -12.24
CA LEU A 217 2.16 -17.36 -11.59
C LEU A 217 0.81 -16.77 -11.99
N PHE A 218 0.78 -15.48 -12.30
CA PHE A 218 -0.43 -14.82 -12.79
C PHE A 218 -0.84 -15.25 -14.20
N ASP A 219 0.01 -15.96 -14.93
CA ASP A 219 -0.27 -16.42 -16.30
C ASP A 219 -0.67 -17.91 -16.35
N CYS A 220 -0.25 -18.72 -15.37
CA CYS A 220 -0.55 -20.16 -15.31
C CYS A 220 -1.72 -20.53 -14.37
N TRP A 221 -2.45 -19.54 -13.84
CA TRP A 221 -3.45 -19.70 -12.78
C TRP A 221 -4.61 -20.67 -13.05
N ARG A 222 -4.93 -20.97 -14.32
CA ARG A 222 -6.05 -21.87 -14.68
C ARG A 222 -5.70 -23.35 -14.74
N THR A 223 -4.42 -23.73 -14.62
CA THR A 223 -3.99 -25.04 -15.10
C THR A 223 -4.53 -26.24 -14.31
N HIS A 224 -4.96 -26.10 -13.05
CA HIS A 224 -5.41 -27.24 -12.22
C HIS A 224 -6.45 -26.91 -11.13
N ALA A 225 -7.24 -25.83 -11.29
CA ALA A 225 -8.08 -25.33 -10.20
C ALA A 225 -9.39 -26.13 -10.02
N ILE A 226 -9.47 -26.93 -8.95
CA ILE A 226 -10.72 -27.55 -8.44
C ILE A 226 -11.50 -26.55 -7.56
N THR A 227 -10.82 -25.53 -7.03
CA THR A 227 -11.37 -24.47 -6.16
C THR A 227 -11.43 -23.12 -6.88
N PRO A 228 -12.33 -22.20 -6.47
CA PRO A 228 -12.32 -20.82 -6.92
C PRO A 228 -10.93 -20.20 -6.81
N THR A 229 -10.39 -19.69 -7.93
CA THR A 229 -9.06 -19.09 -7.98
C THR A 229 -9.18 -17.58 -8.11
N VAL A 230 -8.62 -16.86 -7.13
CA VAL A 230 -8.60 -15.40 -7.06
C VAL A 230 -7.22 -14.90 -7.41
N ARG A 231 -7.13 -13.95 -8.36
CA ARG A 231 -5.89 -13.23 -8.65
C ARG A 231 -5.86 -11.96 -7.81
N LEU A 232 -4.94 -11.88 -6.86
CA LEU A 232 -4.79 -10.75 -5.95
C LEU A 232 -3.53 -9.95 -6.30
N PHE A 233 -3.71 -8.66 -6.59
CA PHE A 233 -2.64 -7.73 -6.96
C PHE A 233 -2.55 -6.61 -5.92
N LYS A 234 -1.47 -6.56 -5.14
CA LYS A 234 -1.21 -5.50 -4.16
C LYS A 234 -0.44 -4.34 -4.82
N LEU A 235 -1.14 -3.42 -5.47
CA LEU A 235 -0.52 -2.36 -6.28
C LEU A 235 0.41 -1.44 -5.47
N HIS A 236 0.17 -1.31 -4.16
CA HIS A 236 1.02 -0.52 -3.27
C HIS A 236 1.87 -1.37 -2.33
N GLY A 237 2.07 -2.66 -2.64
CA GLY A 237 2.83 -3.58 -1.80
C GLY A 237 2.10 -3.97 -0.52
N SER A 238 2.83 -4.57 0.41
CA SER A 238 2.27 -5.11 1.65
C SER A 238 3.28 -5.02 2.79
N ILE A 239 2.77 -4.93 4.02
CA ILE A 239 3.59 -4.84 5.24
C ILE A 239 4.43 -6.10 5.53
N ASP A 240 4.19 -7.21 4.83
CA ASP A 240 4.94 -8.46 4.94
C ASP A 240 5.89 -8.73 3.75
N TRP A 241 5.96 -7.82 2.78
CA TRP A 241 6.92 -7.92 1.67
C TRP A 241 8.28 -7.37 2.10
N ARG A 242 9.35 -8.03 1.66
CA ARG A 242 10.73 -7.67 1.99
C ARG A 242 11.66 -7.92 0.81
N ARG A 243 12.79 -7.21 0.79
CA ARG A 243 13.91 -7.51 -0.10
C ARG A 243 14.87 -8.45 0.61
N PHE A 244 15.28 -9.49 -0.10
CA PHE A 244 16.18 -10.52 0.38
C PHE A 244 17.43 -10.59 -0.47
N ARG A 245 18.55 -10.93 0.15
CA ARG A 245 19.81 -11.17 -0.55
C ARG A 245 20.57 -12.35 0.05
N PRO A 246 21.11 -13.27 -0.77
CA PRO A 246 22.01 -14.30 -0.26
C PRO A 246 23.31 -13.68 0.28
N ARG A 247 23.73 -14.11 1.47
CA ARG A 247 25.07 -13.84 2.00
C ARG A 247 26.06 -14.82 1.38
N GLU A 248 27.26 -14.35 1.05
CA GLU A 248 28.33 -15.27 0.63
C GLU A 248 28.62 -16.31 1.73
N ALA A 249 28.95 -17.53 1.31
CA ALA A 249 29.40 -18.57 2.22
C ALA A 249 30.73 -18.12 2.86
N GLN A 250 30.87 -18.29 4.19
CA GLN A 250 32.09 -17.88 4.90
C GLN A 250 33.33 -18.53 4.25
N GLY A 251 34.26 -17.72 3.71
CA GLY A 251 35.57 -18.21 3.27
C GLY A 251 36.18 -17.67 1.96
N GLY A 252 35.71 -16.56 1.38
CA GLY A 252 36.33 -15.95 0.19
C GLY A 252 36.80 -14.51 0.46
N ASP A 253 38.06 -14.22 0.14
CA ASP A 253 38.61 -12.86 0.13
C ASP A 253 37.81 -11.95 -0.82
N LEU A 254 37.44 -10.75 -0.31
CA LEU A 254 36.65 -9.71 -0.98
C LEU A 254 35.18 -10.08 -1.27
N ALA A 255 34.34 -9.84 -0.26
CA ALA A 255 32.88 -9.96 -0.29
C ALA A 255 32.23 -9.28 -1.52
N SER A 256 31.95 -10.07 -2.55
CA SER A 256 31.17 -9.63 -3.70
C SER A 256 29.70 -9.89 -3.43
N ASN A 257 29.07 -9.07 -2.59
CA ASN A 257 27.64 -9.18 -2.32
C ASN A 257 26.87 -9.21 -3.65
N PRO A 258 26.17 -10.30 -4.03
CA PRO A 258 25.64 -10.45 -5.38
C PRO A 258 24.37 -9.61 -5.51
N TRP A 259 24.52 -8.33 -5.82
CA TRP A 259 23.41 -7.40 -6.09
C TRP A 259 22.43 -7.95 -7.14
N HIS A 260 22.91 -8.80 -8.04
CA HIS A 260 22.11 -9.46 -9.08
C HIS A 260 21.23 -10.61 -8.57
N GLU A 261 21.43 -11.07 -7.33
CA GLU A 261 20.64 -12.11 -6.67
C GLU A 261 19.63 -11.54 -5.66
N GLU A 262 19.48 -10.21 -5.56
CA GLU A 262 18.43 -9.59 -4.76
C GLU A 262 17.04 -9.95 -5.30
N TYR A 263 16.10 -10.24 -4.41
CA TYR A 263 14.72 -10.53 -4.79
C TYR A 263 13.72 -10.05 -3.74
N VAL A 264 12.48 -9.85 -4.18
CA VAL A 264 11.36 -9.58 -3.28
C VAL A 264 10.72 -10.90 -2.85
N GLY A 265 10.36 -11.01 -1.57
CA GLY A 265 9.69 -12.18 -1.04
C GLY A 265 8.85 -11.88 0.20
N ILE A 266 8.18 -12.92 0.67
CA ILE A 266 7.43 -12.93 1.94
C ILE A 266 8.01 -14.01 2.83
N ARG A 267 8.43 -13.66 4.05
CA ARG A 267 8.80 -14.65 5.06
C ARG A 267 7.53 -15.29 5.64
N SER A 268 7.14 -16.44 5.10
CA SER A 268 5.95 -17.18 5.52
C SER A 268 6.19 -18.06 6.75
N ASN A 269 7.44 -18.48 6.97
CA ASN A 269 7.81 -19.31 8.12
C ASN A 269 9.05 -18.75 8.84
N PRO A 270 8.84 -17.97 9.92
CA PRO A 270 9.92 -17.41 10.72
C PRO A 270 10.82 -18.45 11.38
N ALA A 271 10.35 -19.69 11.60
CA ALA A 271 11.17 -20.74 12.20
C ALA A 271 12.34 -21.16 11.31
N LEU A 272 12.25 -20.90 10.00
CA LEU A 272 13.30 -21.15 9.02
C LEU A 272 14.20 -19.93 8.77
N ALA A 273 14.17 -18.90 9.62
CA ALA A 273 15.00 -17.70 9.45
C ALA A 273 16.51 -17.99 9.38
N ASN A 274 16.97 -19.05 10.05
CA ASN A 274 18.37 -19.49 10.05
C ASN A 274 18.68 -20.58 9.01
N ALA A 275 17.70 -20.97 8.18
CA ALA A 275 17.89 -21.95 7.12
C ALA A 275 18.84 -21.41 6.05
N ARG A 276 19.46 -22.33 5.32
CA ARG A 276 20.44 -22.05 4.27
C ARG A 276 19.99 -22.64 2.94
N ASP A 277 20.37 -21.99 1.85
CA ASP A 277 20.06 -22.47 0.50
C ASP A 277 20.88 -23.72 0.16
N ALA A 278 20.70 -24.27 -1.05
CA ALA A 278 21.43 -25.46 -1.49
C ALA A 278 22.96 -25.25 -1.55
N GLN A 279 23.42 -24.00 -1.56
CA GLN A 279 24.82 -23.58 -1.54
C GLN A 279 25.33 -23.27 -0.13
N GLY A 280 24.51 -23.48 0.92
CA GLY A 280 24.88 -23.20 2.30
C GLY A 280 24.83 -21.71 2.67
N ARG A 281 24.20 -20.86 1.86
CA ARG A 281 24.09 -19.40 2.09
C ARG A 281 22.86 -19.06 2.90
N ALA A 282 23.01 -18.14 3.85
CA ALA A 282 21.87 -17.55 4.55
C ALA A 282 21.33 -16.38 3.72
N HIS A 283 20.03 -16.12 3.77
CA HIS A 283 19.41 -15.01 3.04
C HIS A 283 19.00 -13.92 4.03
N GLU A 284 19.64 -12.75 3.92
CA GLU A 284 19.36 -11.60 4.77
C GLU A 284 18.17 -10.81 4.25
N GLU A 285 17.38 -10.29 5.19
CA GLU A 285 16.35 -9.29 4.93
C GLU A 285 17.02 -7.92 4.96
N LEU A 286 16.97 -7.20 3.85
CA LEU A 286 17.75 -5.98 3.65
C LEU A 286 17.05 -4.72 4.17
N ASP A 287 15.72 -4.69 4.09
CA ASP A 287 14.94 -3.46 4.25
C ASP A 287 13.74 -3.66 5.15
N ARG A 288 13.14 -2.51 5.50
CA ARG A 288 11.80 -2.42 6.06
C ARG A 288 10.75 -3.01 5.11
N ALA A 289 9.52 -3.00 5.59
CA ALA A 289 8.40 -3.46 4.79
C ALA A 289 8.32 -2.74 3.43
N LEU A 290 8.23 -3.53 2.37
CA LEU A 290 8.16 -3.04 1.00
C LEU A 290 6.71 -2.68 0.64
N PHE A 291 6.34 -1.44 0.91
CA PHE A 291 5.06 -0.85 0.51
C PHE A 291 5.25 0.62 0.12
N LEU A 292 4.33 1.13 -0.70
CA LEU A 292 4.38 2.50 -1.17
C LEU A 292 3.70 3.43 -0.16
N ALA A 293 4.48 4.27 0.51
CA ALA A 293 3.99 5.37 1.33
C ALA A 293 4.23 6.70 0.62
N GLY A 294 3.35 7.67 0.82
CA GLY A 294 3.47 8.99 0.20
C GLY A 294 2.36 9.32 -0.80
N THR A 295 2.47 10.49 -1.43
CA THR A 295 1.43 10.98 -2.36
C THR A 295 1.91 10.92 -3.81
N PHE A 296 2.77 11.84 -4.23
CA PHE A 296 3.21 11.94 -5.63
C PHE A 296 4.44 11.07 -5.94
N ASN A 297 5.33 10.86 -4.97
CA ASN A 297 6.52 10.02 -5.08
C ASN A 297 6.18 8.60 -5.56
N LYS A 298 5.03 8.05 -5.12
CA LYS A 298 4.54 6.72 -5.51
C LYS A 298 4.54 6.50 -7.03
N MET A 299 4.30 7.54 -7.82
CA MET A 299 4.29 7.41 -9.28
C MET A 299 5.66 7.09 -9.87
N LEU A 300 6.74 7.55 -9.25
CA LEU A 300 8.11 7.15 -9.61
C LEU A 300 8.36 5.72 -9.14
N ASP A 301 7.89 5.37 -7.93
CA ASP A 301 8.06 4.02 -7.39
C ASP A 301 7.31 2.94 -8.19
N TYR A 302 6.26 3.31 -8.93
CA TYR A 302 5.59 2.42 -9.90
C TYR A 302 6.53 1.91 -10.99
N LEU A 303 7.72 2.50 -11.16
CA LEU A 303 8.73 2.05 -12.13
C LEU A 303 9.67 1.00 -11.54
N ASN A 304 9.67 0.78 -10.23
CA ASN A 304 10.46 -0.28 -9.60
C ASN A 304 9.90 -1.66 -9.97
N HIS A 305 10.77 -2.65 -10.17
CA HIS A 305 10.46 -3.93 -10.84
C HIS A 305 9.12 -4.59 -10.44
N VAL A 306 8.88 -4.82 -9.14
CA VAL A 306 7.64 -5.48 -8.67
C VAL A 306 6.40 -4.61 -8.91
N PHE A 307 6.48 -3.32 -8.63
CA PHE A 307 5.37 -2.39 -8.82
C PHE A 307 5.08 -2.14 -10.30
N LEU A 308 6.11 -2.08 -11.15
CA LEU A 308 5.97 -1.95 -12.60
C LEU A 308 5.16 -3.11 -13.17
N GLU A 309 5.50 -4.34 -12.78
CA GLU A 309 4.80 -5.54 -13.22
C GLU A 309 3.34 -5.54 -12.74
N LEU A 310 3.09 -5.21 -11.47
CA LEU A 310 1.73 -5.12 -10.91
C LEU A 310 0.88 -4.05 -11.63
N HIS A 311 1.44 -2.88 -11.90
CA HIS A 311 0.76 -1.79 -12.61
C HIS A 311 0.56 -2.10 -14.10
N TYR A 312 1.51 -2.80 -14.73
CA TYR A 312 1.34 -3.32 -16.08
C TYR A 312 0.16 -4.30 -16.13
N ARG A 313 0.09 -5.25 -15.21
CA ARG A 313 -1.02 -6.21 -15.12
C ARG A 313 -2.36 -5.54 -14.82
N PHE A 314 -2.39 -4.53 -13.96
CA PHE A 314 -3.59 -3.71 -13.74
C PHE A 314 -4.07 -3.03 -15.01
N HIS A 315 -3.16 -2.36 -15.73
CA HIS A 315 -3.48 -1.72 -17.01
C HIS A 315 -4.03 -2.73 -18.03
N ARG A 316 -3.39 -3.90 -18.16
CA ARG A 316 -3.83 -4.96 -19.07
C ARG A 316 -5.19 -5.54 -18.65
N ALA A 317 -5.39 -5.85 -17.38
CA ALA A 317 -6.65 -6.39 -16.88
C ALA A 317 -7.82 -5.43 -17.13
N LEU A 318 -7.62 -4.14 -16.86
CA LEU A 318 -8.59 -3.09 -17.20
C LEU A 318 -8.89 -3.06 -18.70
N ALA A 319 -7.87 -3.13 -19.55
CA ALA A 319 -8.07 -3.13 -21.01
C ALA A 319 -8.89 -4.31 -21.54
N HIS A 320 -8.97 -5.42 -20.80
CA HIS A 320 -9.69 -6.65 -21.17
C HIS A 320 -11.01 -6.84 -20.41
N THR A 321 -11.45 -5.87 -19.61
CA THR A 321 -12.74 -5.91 -18.91
C THR A 321 -13.61 -4.71 -19.26
N THR A 322 -14.92 -4.92 -19.24
CA THR A 322 -15.92 -3.84 -19.29
C THR A 322 -16.58 -3.59 -17.95
N ARG A 323 -16.15 -4.28 -16.89
CA ARG A 323 -16.68 -4.14 -15.53
C ARG A 323 -15.58 -3.87 -14.52
N LEU A 324 -15.77 -2.79 -13.77
CA LEU A 324 -14.93 -2.42 -12.64
C LEU A 324 -15.82 -2.17 -11.42
N VAL A 325 -15.55 -2.88 -10.32
CA VAL A 325 -16.14 -2.59 -9.01
C VAL A 325 -15.09 -1.85 -8.19
N VAL A 326 -15.45 -0.71 -7.62
CA VAL A 326 -14.60 0.08 -6.73
C VAL A 326 -15.20 0.05 -5.34
N CYS A 327 -14.41 -0.31 -4.32
CA CYS A 327 -14.89 -0.38 -2.95
C CYS A 327 -13.84 0.12 -1.95
N GLY A 328 -14.25 0.99 -1.03
CA GLY A 328 -13.35 1.51 0.02
C GLY A 328 -12.18 2.36 -0.50
N TYR A 329 -12.19 2.76 -1.77
CA TYR A 329 -11.17 3.61 -2.37
C TYR A 329 -11.67 5.06 -2.48
N GLY A 330 -10.95 5.99 -1.83
CA GLY A 330 -11.33 7.40 -1.75
C GLY A 330 -10.94 8.27 -2.94
N PHE A 331 -10.42 7.71 -4.04
CA PHE A 331 -9.95 8.45 -5.22
C PHE A 331 -8.85 9.50 -4.93
N GLY A 332 -7.99 9.24 -3.94
CA GLY A 332 -6.86 10.10 -3.57
C GLY A 332 -5.60 9.91 -4.42
N ASP A 333 -5.48 8.77 -5.11
CA ASP A 333 -4.30 8.41 -5.91
C ASP A 333 -4.48 8.83 -7.37
N LYS A 334 -3.68 9.80 -7.81
CA LYS A 334 -3.78 10.34 -9.18
C LYS A 334 -3.39 9.32 -10.25
N GLY A 335 -2.40 8.47 -9.97
CA GLY A 335 -1.95 7.45 -10.92
C GLY A 335 -3.04 6.42 -11.19
N ILE A 336 -3.67 5.92 -10.12
CA ILE A 336 -4.81 4.99 -10.22
C ILE A 336 -6.01 5.66 -10.88
N ASN A 337 -6.34 6.90 -10.49
CA ASN A 337 -7.45 7.66 -11.06
C ASN A 337 -7.30 7.87 -12.58
N ASN A 338 -6.08 8.12 -13.06
CA ASN A 338 -5.82 8.25 -14.50
C ASN A 338 -6.07 6.92 -15.22
N ARG A 339 -5.65 5.77 -14.65
CA ARG A 339 -5.95 4.45 -15.24
C ARG A 339 -7.44 4.17 -15.34
N ILE A 340 -8.22 4.53 -14.31
CA ILE A 340 -9.67 4.40 -14.33
C ILE A 340 -10.28 5.32 -15.40
N ALA A 341 -9.83 6.57 -15.48
CA ALA A 341 -10.34 7.53 -16.45
C ALA A 341 -10.01 7.14 -17.90
N ASP A 342 -8.80 6.66 -18.16
CA ASP A 342 -8.39 6.09 -19.45
C ASP A 342 -9.24 4.87 -19.79
N TRP A 343 -9.48 4.00 -18.80
CA TRP A 343 -10.36 2.86 -18.97
C TRP A 343 -11.78 3.31 -19.31
N MET A 344 -12.40 4.23 -18.58
CA MET A 344 -13.74 4.73 -18.90
C MET A 344 -13.82 5.38 -20.29
N GLY A 345 -12.79 6.11 -20.71
CA GLY A 345 -12.75 6.80 -21.99
C GLY A 345 -12.50 5.91 -23.20
N PHE A 346 -12.08 4.66 -23.01
CA PHE A 346 -11.76 3.77 -24.11
C PHE A 346 -13.01 2.99 -24.56
N SER A 347 -13.53 3.33 -25.74
CA SER A 347 -14.75 2.72 -26.30
C SER A 347 -14.50 1.71 -27.43
N ALA A 348 -13.26 1.28 -27.67
CA ALA A 348 -12.97 0.43 -28.82
C ALA A 348 -13.49 -1.01 -28.64
N GLY A 349 -14.62 -1.31 -29.29
CA GLY A 349 -15.05 -2.66 -29.71
C GLY A 349 -15.50 -3.66 -28.63
N GLN A 350 -15.24 -3.41 -27.34
CA GLN A 350 -15.52 -4.38 -26.26
C GLN A 350 -16.87 -4.19 -25.54
N GLY A 351 -17.71 -3.26 -26.00
CA GLY A 351 -18.99 -2.93 -25.36
C GLY A 351 -18.87 -1.82 -24.31
N LYS A 352 -20.02 -1.38 -23.78
CA LYS A 352 -20.09 -0.27 -22.84
C LYS A 352 -19.43 -0.63 -21.50
N ARG A 353 -18.43 0.14 -21.12
CA ARG A 353 -17.75 0.03 -19.81
C ARG A 353 -18.68 0.53 -18.72
N LYS A 354 -18.72 -0.19 -17.60
CA LYS A 354 -19.54 0.14 -16.44
C LYS A 354 -18.71 0.05 -15.16
N MET A 355 -18.63 1.15 -14.43
CA MET A 355 -18.06 1.21 -13.09
C MET A 355 -19.16 1.15 -12.03
N ILE A 356 -18.98 0.31 -11.01
CA ILE A 356 -19.86 0.26 -9.84
C ILE A 356 -19.04 0.70 -8.63
N LEU A 357 -19.47 1.76 -7.95
CA LEU A 357 -18.86 2.25 -6.72
C LEU A 357 -19.69 1.81 -5.51
N ILE A 358 -19.06 1.11 -4.57
CA ILE A 358 -19.58 0.82 -3.24
C ILE A 358 -18.99 1.83 -2.26
N GLU A 359 -19.82 2.79 -1.83
CA GLU A 359 -19.37 3.91 -0.99
C GLU A 359 -20.53 4.49 -0.19
N PRO A 360 -20.49 4.50 1.15
CA PRO A 360 -21.59 5.00 1.99
C PRO A 360 -21.83 6.51 1.87
N ARG A 361 -20.80 7.30 1.53
CA ARG A 361 -20.94 8.76 1.34
C ARG A 361 -21.78 9.07 0.12
N SER A 362 -22.45 10.22 0.13
CA SER A 362 -23.21 10.69 -1.04
C SER A 362 -22.27 10.95 -2.22
N LEU A 363 -22.80 10.85 -3.45
CA LEU A 363 -22.01 11.09 -4.65
C LEU A 363 -21.40 12.49 -4.68
N ASP A 364 -22.07 13.50 -4.11
CA ASP A 364 -21.55 14.86 -4.01
C ASP A 364 -20.34 14.96 -3.07
N GLU A 365 -20.36 14.25 -1.94
CA GLU A 365 -19.20 14.18 -1.03
C GLU A 365 -18.03 13.45 -1.68
N VAL A 366 -18.29 12.35 -2.40
CA VAL A 366 -17.27 11.64 -3.18
C VAL A 366 -16.67 12.57 -4.23
N ARG A 367 -17.51 13.30 -4.97
CA ARG A 367 -17.07 14.24 -5.99
C ARG A 367 -16.17 15.34 -5.44
N ARG A 368 -16.53 15.94 -4.30
CA ARG A 368 -15.72 17.00 -3.65
C ARG A 368 -14.39 16.50 -3.11
N SER A 369 -14.34 15.25 -2.64
CA SER A 369 -13.12 14.66 -2.05
C SER A 369 -12.22 13.95 -3.08
N SER A 370 -12.75 13.59 -4.25
CA SER A 370 -12.00 12.93 -5.32
C SER A 370 -10.97 13.86 -5.95
N ARG A 371 -9.76 13.34 -6.21
CA ARG A 371 -8.70 14.14 -6.84
C ARG A 371 -8.67 13.96 -8.36
N GLY A 372 -8.31 15.05 -9.06
CA GLY A 372 -8.00 15.02 -10.48
C GLY A 372 -9.19 14.64 -11.36
N VAL A 373 -8.96 13.72 -12.31
CA VAL A 373 -9.88 13.44 -13.42
C VAL A 373 -11.22 12.84 -12.97
N ILE A 374 -11.25 12.09 -11.85
CA ILE A 374 -12.46 11.42 -11.37
C ILE A 374 -13.54 12.43 -10.97
N GLY A 375 -13.21 13.40 -10.11
CA GLY A 375 -14.19 14.36 -9.58
C GLY A 375 -14.89 15.17 -10.67
N GLY A 376 -14.22 15.43 -11.79
CA GLY A 376 -14.80 16.13 -12.94
C GLY A 376 -15.71 15.27 -13.83
N ARG A 377 -15.66 13.93 -13.74
CA ARG A 377 -16.31 13.02 -14.69
C ARG A 377 -17.40 12.11 -14.08
N LEU A 378 -17.46 11.97 -12.75
CA LEU A 378 -18.43 11.06 -12.10
C LEU A 378 -19.89 11.31 -12.52
N MET A 379 -20.32 12.59 -12.58
CA MET A 379 -21.70 12.93 -12.97
C MET A 379 -21.96 12.61 -14.44
N ILE A 380 -21.01 12.91 -15.31
CA ILE A 380 -21.10 12.60 -16.75
C ILE A 380 -21.26 11.09 -16.95
N TRP A 381 -20.44 10.28 -16.29
CA TRP A 381 -20.53 8.82 -16.37
C TRP A 381 -21.84 8.28 -15.79
N LYS A 382 -22.38 8.93 -14.76
CA LYS A 382 -23.69 8.58 -14.20
C LYS A 382 -24.80 8.84 -15.22
N ASP A 383 -24.81 10.02 -15.82
CA ASP A 383 -25.82 10.44 -16.81
C ASP A 383 -25.76 9.60 -18.09
N GLU A 384 -24.55 9.19 -18.48
CA GLU A 384 -24.32 8.25 -19.58
C GLU A 384 -24.72 6.81 -19.23
N GLY A 385 -25.04 6.49 -17.97
CA GLY A 385 -25.35 5.13 -17.51
C GLY A 385 -24.14 4.18 -17.54
N SER A 386 -22.91 4.71 -17.48
CA SER A 386 -21.66 3.97 -17.37
C SER A 386 -21.12 3.92 -15.93
N PHE A 387 -21.83 4.56 -14.98
CA PHE A 387 -21.48 4.56 -13.56
C PHE A 387 -22.71 4.30 -12.68
N VAL A 388 -22.55 3.37 -11.73
CA VAL A 388 -23.54 3.05 -10.69
C VAL A 388 -22.92 3.35 -9.33
N HIS A 389 -23.64 4.06 -8.47
CA HIS A 389 -23.24 4.30 -7.08
C HIS A 389 -24.17 3.55 -6.15
N LEU A 390 -23.63 2.51 -5.51
CA LEU A 390 -24.27 1.77 -4.44
C LEU A 390 -23.91 2.45 -3.11
N GLN A 391 -24.82 3.27 -2.61
CA GLN A 391 -24.61 4.07 -1.41
C GLN A 391 -24.79 3.25 -0.13
N PHE A 392 -23.93 2.24 0.05
CA PHE A 392 -23.94 1.35 1.21
C PHE A 392 -22.52 1.19 1.75
N PRO A 393 -22.35 1.04 3.08
CA PRO A 393 -21.10 0.54 3.62
C PRO A 393 -20.89 -0.92 3.17
N ILE A 394 -19.64 -1.31 2.96
CA ILE A 394 -19.31 -2.72 2.76
C ILE A 394 -19.73 -3.53 4.00
N GLY A 395 -20.37 -4.68 3.79
CA GLY A 395 -20.97 -5.49 4.86
C GLY A 395 -22.38 -5.07 5.28
N SER A 396 -22.98 -4.07 4.62
CA SER A 396 -24.40 -3.79 4.78
C SER A 396 -25.25 -5.01 4.38
N PRO A 397 -26.30 -5.37 5.14
CA PRO A 397 -27.25 -6.42 4.74
C PRO A 397 -27.90 -6.17 3.37
N ASP A 398 -28.00 -4.90 2.96
CA ASP A 398 -28.58 -4.49 1.68
C ASP A 398 -27.60 -4.60 0.50
N LEU A 399 -26.32 -4.88 0.80
CA LEU A 399 -25.24 -5.07 -0.17
C LEU A 399 -24.83 -6.55 -0.22
N THR A 400 -25.63 -7.36 -0.90
CA THR A 400 -25.32 -8.78 -1.16
C THR A 400 -24.59 -8.96 -2.49
N TRP A 401 -23.88 -10.09 -2.65
CA TRP A 401 -23.33 -10.47 -3.96
C TRP A 401 -24.42 -10.56 -5.02
N GLU A 402 -25.60 -11.09 -4.67
CA GLU A 402 -26.72 -11.21 -5.59
C GLU A 402 -27.09 -9.84 -6.19
N ARG A 403 -27.25 -8.81 -5.35
CA ARG A 403 -27.54 -7.45 -5.80
C ARG A 403 -26.41 -6.87 -6.65
N LEU A 404 -25.15 -7.01 -6.21
CA LEU A 404 -24.00 -6.51 -6.97
C LEU A 404 -23.89 -7.21 -8.34
N SER A 405 -24.17 -8.51 -8.39
CA SER A 405 -24.09 -9.31 -9.61
C SER A 405 -25.15 -8.90 -10.64
N ARG A 406 -26.38 -8.54 -10.21
CA ARG A 406 -27.40 -8.00 -11.12
C ARG A 406 -26.94 -6.71 -11.81
N GLU A 407 -26.36 -5.78 -11.04
CA GLU A 407 -25.82 -4.53 -11.58
C GLU A 407 -24.64 -4.75 -12.55
N LEU A 408 -23.80 -5.75 -12.25
CA LEU A 408 -22.66 -6.15 -13.09
C LEU A 408 -23.12 -6.80 -14.41
N LEU A 409 -24.06 -7.73 -14.33
CA LEU A 409 -24.50 -8.53 -15.49
C LEU A 409 -25.53 -7.78 -16.34
N GLY A 410 -26.26 -6.83 -15.75
CA GLY A 410 -27.32 -6.07 -16.41
C GLY A 410 -28.67 -6.80 -16.42
N ASP A 411 -28.92 -7.63 -15.40
CA ASP A 411 -30.14 -8.42 -15.19
C ASP A 411 -31.21 -7.66 -14.39
#